data_AF-A0A235HDN4-F1
#
_entry.id   AF-A0A235HDN4-F1
#
_cell.length_a   1.000
_cell.length_b   1.000
_cell.length_c   1.000
_cell.angle_alpha   90.00
_cell.angle_beta   90.00
_cell.angle_gamma   90.00
#
_symmetry.space_group_name_H-M   'P 1'
#
loop_
_entity.id
_entity.type
_entity.pdbx_description
1 polymer ?
#
loop_
_entity_poly.entity_id
_entity_poly.type
_entity_poly.pdbx_seq_one_letter_code
_entity_poly.pdbx_strand_id
1 'polypeptide(L)'
;MCGSLTVWFSQEAIAAWRAPPRSTPDGQARYSDLVIETALILRAVFRQPLRQTEGLVSSLFALMGLVLPVPDHSTPSRRAGTLVKPPAG
;
A
#
# COMPACT_ATOMS: atom_id res chain seq x y z
N MET A 1 6.19 -17.34 -23.07
CA MET A 1 5.09 -16.34 -23.06
C MET A 1 5.62 -15.07 -22.42
N CYS A 2 5.46 -13.92 -23.06
CA CYS A 2 5.75 -12.63 -22.45
C CYS A 2 4.43 -12.07 -21.90
N GLY A 3 4.36 -11.79 -20.59
CA GLY A 3 3.19 -11.20 -19.95
C GLY A 3 3.36 -9.69 -19.77
N SER A 4 2.37 -8.91 -20.18
CA SER A 4 2.31 -7.48 -19.88
C SER A 4 1.50 -7.26 -18.60
N LEU A 5 1.93 -6.32 -17.76
CA LEU A 5 1.22 -5.87 -16.57
C LEU A 5 0.89 -4.40 -16.76
N THR A 6 -0.39 -4.05 -16.65
CA THR A 6 -0.83 -2.65 -16.62
C THR A 6 -1.36 -2.34 -15.22
N VAL A 7 -0.86 -1.27 -14.60
CA VAL A 7 -1.27 -0.80 -13.27
C VAL A 7 -1.74 0.65 -13.39
N TRP A 8 -2.86 1.00 -12.76
CA TRP A 8 -3.34 2.37 -12.63
C TRP A 8 -3.81 2.63 -11.20
N PHE A 9 -3.63 3.86 -10.74
CA PHE A 9 -4.17 4.34 -9.46
C PHE A 9 -5.24 5.38 -9.76
N SER A 10 -6.38 5.28 -9.07
CA SER A 10 -7.41 6.32 -9.15
C SER A 10 -6.96 7.58 -8.41
N GLN A 11 -7.52 8.74 -8.77
CA GLN A 11 -7.21 9.98 -8.05
C GLN A 11 -7.62 9.90 -6.58
N GLU A 12 -8.73 9.22 -6.28
CA GLU A 12 -9.21 8.99 -4.91
C GLU A 12 -8.21 8.14 -4.13
N ALA A 13 -7.63 7.11 -4.75
CA ALA A 13 -6.61 6.28 -4.13
C ALA A 13 -5.31 7.05 -3.86
N ILE A 14 -4.91 7.92 -4.80
CA ILE A 14 -3.76 8.82 -4.63
C ILE A 14 -4.02 9.82 -3.49
N ALA A 15 -5.21 10.42 -3.44
CA ALA A 15 -5.60 11.37 -2.41
C ALA A 15 -5.69 10.73 -1.02
N ALA A 16 -6.23 9.51 -0.94
CA ALA A 16 -6.34 8.72 0.29
C ALA A 16 -5.02 8.04 0.69
N TRP A 17 -3.94 8.19 -0.09
CA TRP A 17 -2.67 7.53 0.17
C TRP A 17 -2.03 8.01 1.49
N ARG A 18 -2.07 9.31 1.77
CA ARG A 18 -1.67 9.83 3.08
C ARG A 18 -2.86 9.77 4.02
N ALA A 19 -2.65 9.27 5.23
CA ALA A 19 -3.69 9.34 6.24
C ALA A 19 -4.01 10.81 6.57
N PRO A 20 -5.30 11.16 6.75
CA PRO A 20 -5.69 12.50 7.17
C PRO A 20 -5.07 12.81 8.55
N PRO A 21 -4.64 14.06 8.82
CA PRO A 21 -4.15 14.44 10.13
C PRO A 21 -5.22 14.14 11.19
N ARG A 22 -4.92 13.28 12.17
CA ARG A 22 -5.79 13.09 13.33
C ARG A 22 -5.47 14.13 14.40
N SER A 23 -6.52 14.64 15.05
CA SER A 23 -6.44 15.62 16.14
C SER A 23 -6.19 14.97 17.52
N THR A 24 -6.00 13.64 17.57
CA THR A 24 -5.77 12.90 18.83
C THR A 24 -4.27 12.81 19.17
N PRO A 25 -3.86 12.96 20.44
CA PRO A 25 -2.45 12.99 20.85
C PRO A 25 -1.65 11.68 20.64
N ASP A 26 -2.32 10.54 20.45
CA ASP A 26 -1.70 9.22 20.62
C ASP A 26 -1.24 8.53 19.32
N GLY A 27 -0.34 9.19 18.60
CA GLY A 27 0.46 8.54 17.56
C GLY A 27 -0.15 8.60 16.16
N GLN A 28 0.49 9.40 15.31
CA GLN A 28 0.16 9.56 13.89
C GLN A 28 0.06 8.20 13.18
N ALA A 29 -1.14 7.84 12.71
CA ALA A 29 -1.24 6.88 11.62
C ALA A 29 -0.64 7.53 10.37
N ARG A 30 0.64 7.28 10.07
CA ARG A 30 1.34 7.87 8.90
C ARG A 30 0.79 7.38 7.55
N TYR A 31 0.04 6.27 7.57
CA TYR A 31 -0.49 5.57 6.39
C TYR A 31 -1.96 5.22 6.60
N SER A 32 -2.79 5.41 5.58
CA SER A 32 -4.19 4.98 5.58
C SER A 32 -4.30 3.45 5.44
N ASP A 33 -5.47 2.91 5.77
CA ASP A 33 -5.76 1.48 5.65
C ASP A 33 -5.65 1.01 4.20
N LEU A 34 -6.05 1.87 3.26
CA LEU A 34 -5.91 1.67 1.82
C LEU A 34 -4.47 1.36 1.41
N VAL A 35 -3.49 2.09 1.93
CA VAL A 35 -2.08 1.88 1.59
C VAL A 35 -1.59 0.53 2.07
N ILE A 36 -1.98 0.15 3.30
CA ILE A 36 -1.59 -1.12 3.88
C ILE A 36 -2.24 -2.28 3.12
N GLU A 37 -3.53 -2.16 2.81
CA GLU A 37 -4.27 -3.14 2.02
C GLU A 37 -3.65 -3.30 0.62
N THR A 38 -3.35 -2.20 -0.06
CA THR A 38 -2.71 -2.22 -1.38
C THR A 38 -1.38 -2.97 -1.35
N ALA A 39 -0.53 -2.71 -0.35
CA ALA A 39 0.72 -3.43 -0.19
C ALA A 39 0.49 -4.95 0.05
N LEU A 40 -0.50 -5.33 0.86
CA LEU A 40 -0.83 -6.72 1.11
C LEU A 40 -1.41 -7.43 -0.13
N ILE A 41 -2.21 -6.74 -0.94
CA ILE A 41 -2.74 -7.25 -2.22
C ILE A 41 -1.58 -7.50 -3.19
N LEU A 42 -0.70 -6.52 -3.41
CA LEU A 42 0.45 -6.69 -4.29
C LEU A 42 1.35 -7.84 -3.84
N ARG A 43 1.58 -7.94 -2.52
CA ARG A 43 2.28 -9.09 -1.94
C ARG A 43 1.61 -10.42 -2.32
N ALA A 44 0.28 -10.51 -2.16
CA ALA A 44 -0.47 -11.74 -2.42
C ALA A 44 -0.49 -12.12 -3.91
N VAL A 45 -0.69 -11.15 -4.80
CA VAL A 45 -0.73 -11.35 -6.25
C VAL A 45 0.63 -11.79 -6.79
N PHE A 46 1.71 -11.13 -6.38
CA PHE A 46 3.07 -11.46 -6.85
C PHE A 46 3.76 -12.54 -6.00
N ARG A 47 3.13 -12.98 -4.91
CA ARG A 47 3.65 -13.97 -3.94
C ARG A 47 5.04 -13.61 -3.41
N GLN A 48 5.26 -12.34 -3.12
CA GLN A 48 6.56 -11.81 -2.69
C GLN A 48 6.66 -11.69 -1.15
N PRO A 49 7.88 -11.65 -0.59
CA PRO A 49 8.09 -11.18 0.79
C PRO A 49 7.78 -9.68 0.92
N LEU A 50 7.35 -9.22 2.10
CA LEU A 50 7.00 -7.80 2.34
C LEU A 50 8.13 -6.83 2.00
N ARG A 51 9.39 -7.20 2.23
CA ARG A 51 10.57 -6.39 1.85
C ARG A 51 10.69 -6.18 0.34
N GLN A 52 10.31 -7.19 -0.45
CA GLN A 52 10.34 -7.07 -1.91
C GLN A 52 9.11 -6.29 -2.40
N THR A 53 7.96 -6.45 -1.73
CA THR A 53 6.76 -5.65 -1.99
C THR A 53 7.00 -4.16 -1.78
N GLU A 54 7.75 -3.77 -0.74
CA GLU A 54 8.17 -2.39 -0.50
C GLU A 54 8.90 -1.81 -1.72
N GLY A 55 9.89 -2.53 -2.25
CA GLY A 55 10.62 -2.14 -3.46
C GLY A 55 9.74 -2.10 -4.72
N LEU A 56 8.81 -3.05 -4.86
CA LEU A 56 7.85 -3.09 -5.97
C LEU A 56 6.95 -1.85 -5.97
N VAL A 57 6.35 -1.51 -4.83
CA VAL A 57 5.48 -0.32 -4.70
C VAL A 57 6.26 0.95 -5.02
N SER A 58 7.48 1.07 -4.49
CA SER A 58 8.38 2.19 -4.82
C SER A 58 8.66 2.30 -6.32
N SER A 59 8.92 1.16 -6.97
CA SER A 59 9.20 1.09 -8.40
C SER A 59 7.98 1.46 -9.26
N LEU A 60 6.79 1.01 -8.86
CA LEU A 60 5.54 1.38 -9.51
C LEU A 60 5.28 2.89 -9.41
N PHE A 61 5.52 3.50 -8.25
CA PHE A 61 5.39 4.94 -8.06
C PHE A 61 6.37 5.75 -8.90
N ALA A 62 7.63 5.32 -8.96
CA ALA A 62 8.61 5.94 -9.83
C ALA A 62 8.19 5.84 -11.31
N LEU A 63 7.70 4.69 -11.75
CA LEU A 63 7.23 4.47 -13.12
C LEU A 63 6.03 5.36 -13.49
N MET A 64 5.14 5.63 -12.53
CA MET A 64 3.97 6.49 -12.72
C MET A 64 4.24 7.98 -12.43
N GLY A 65 5.46 8.36 -12.04
CA GLY A 65 5.80 9.74 -11.68
C GLY A 65 5.13 10.24 -10.39
N LEU A 66 4.76 9.34 -9.48
CA LEU A 66 4.06 9.67 -8.23
C LEU A 66 5.05 9.88 -7.07
N VAL A 67 4.92 11.00 -6.36
CA VAL A 67 5.71 11.30 -5.15
C VAL A 67 4.90 10.97 -3.89
N LEU A 68 4.74 9.68 -3.64
CA LEU A 68 3.96 9.14 -2.52
C LEU A 68 4.84 8.34 -1.55
N PRO A 69 4.63 8.46 -0.22
CA PRO A 69 5.41 7.71 0.75
C PRO A 69 5.06 6.21 0.70
N VAL A 70 6.05 5.34 0.77
CA VAL A 70 5.88 3.89 0.82
C VAL A 70 6.08 3.40 2.26
N PRO A 71 5.16 2.62 2.84
CA PRO A 71 5.37 2.04 4.16
C PRO A 71 6.50 1.02 4.12
N ASP A 72 7.39 1.05 5.12
CA ASP A 72 8.35 -0.04 5.31
C ASP A 72 7.61 -1.36 5.56
N HIS A 73 8.25 -2.48 5.24
CA HIS A 73 7.69 -3.83 5.44
C HIS A 73 7.18 -4.12 6.87
N SER A 74 7.67 -3.43 7.90
CA SER A 74 7.22 -3.64 9.28
C SER A 74 5.80 -3.10 9.51
N THR A 75 5.43 -2.05 8.78
CA THR A 75 4.12 -1.39 8.94
C THR A 75 2.97 -2.29 8.47
N PRO A 76 2.97 -2.87 7.25
CA PRO A 76 1.95 -3.84 6.87
C PRO A 76 1.97 -5.11 7.70
N SER A 77 3.15 -5.59 8.12
CA SER A 77 3.27 -6.76 8.99
C SER A 77 2.49 -6.59 10.30
N ARG A 78 2.66 -5.44 10.97
CA ARG A 78 1.94 -5.13 12.22
C ARG A 78 0.45 -4.91 12.01
N ARG A 79 0.05 -4.29 10.91
CA ARG A 79 -1.33 -3.85 10.67
C ARG A 79 -2.19 -4.90 9.98
N ALA A 80 -1.61 -5.94 9.39
CA ALA A 80 -2.35 -7.00 8.68
C ALA A 80 -3.47 -7.64 9.53
N GLY A 81 -3.26 -7.80 10.84
CA GLY A 81 -4.27 -8.36 11.75
C GLY A 81 -5.36 -7.38 12.18
N THR A 82 -5.18 -6.07 11.96
CA THR A 82 -6.11 -5.01 12.38
C THR A 82 -7.01 -4.51 11.26
N LEU A 83 -6.71 -4.88 10.01
CA LEU A 83 -7.54 -4.54 8.87
C LEU A 83 -8.69 -5.54 8.78
N VAL A 84 -9.92 -5.03 8.75
CA VAL A 84 -11.08 -5.85 8.42
C VAL A 84 -10.84 -6.41 7.02
N LYS A 85 -10.80 -7.75 6.91
CA LYS A 85 -10.57 -8.42 5.64
C LYS A 85 -11.72 -8.03 4.69
N PRO A 86 -11.45 -7.61 3.44
CA PRO A 86 -12.53 -7.40 2.49
C PRO A 86 -13.33 -8.71 2.34
N PRO A 87 -14.66 -8.64 2.14
CA PRO A 87 -15.46 -9.84 1.93
C PRO A 87 -14.86 -10.64 0.78
N ALA A 88 -14.66 -11.93 1.00
CA ALA A 88 -14.25 -12.83 -0.07
C ALA A 88 -15.38 -12.83 -1.11
N GLY A 89 -15.12 -12.18 -2.24
CA GLY A 89 -15.91 -12.34 -3.46
C GLY A 89 -15.67 -13.71 -4.08
#